data_AF-A0A2D5TJX1-F1
#
_entry.id   AF-A0A2D5TJX1-F1
#
_cell.length_a   1.000
_cell.length_b   1.000
_cell.length_c   1.000
_cell.angle_alpha   90.00
_cell.angle_beta   90.00
_cell.angle_gamma   90.00
#
_symmetry.space_group_name_H-M   'P 1'
#
loop_
_entity.id
_entity.type
_entity.pdbx_description
1 polymer ?
#
loop_
_entity_poly.entity_id
_entity_poly.type
_entity_poly.pdbx_seq_one_letter_code
_entity_poly.pdbx_strand_id
1 'polypeptide(L)'
;MTITNKRMHALESIAAHTARALVRRKDINIVVAAGEAPRFNPKTKTLYLPAYAETCDSDPLLENAWRGLLDHETGHVDLTDSEAVEQRQKLWLARYGKPDTAKLHFLWNVGEDLWMEAARAVQYPGARIHLRDMHEWLSNRPGGRAEPTNPAYVHPKAPEPRRPMGAFGAFAQAVLRVGCGTIQRSEVHPDTLGLMDECDHAIQTLYDAGTTEEALDAAEGVWAALQIAAEPPPPPPEPEEGEGEPEPGASGEGESGGAGAPEEGEGEGGEPEPGEGAGAPEEGGGSGEGEPEEGEGASGGAEGSGEREAGAGASGP
;
A
#
# COMPACT_ATOMS: atom_id res chain seq x y z
N MET A 1 -11.37 28.40 -26.46
CA MET A 1 -10.82 27.22 -25.75
C MET A 1 -9.57 27.68 -25.01
N THR A 2 -9.63 27.72 -23.68
CA THR A 2 -8.51 28.01 -22.79
C THR A 2 -7.46 26.90 -22.86
N ILE A 3 -6.21 27.20 -22.50
CA ILE A 3 -5.11 26.23 -22.48
C ILE A 3 -5.45 25.03 -21.57
N THR A 4 -6.21 25.29 -20.50
CA THR A 4 -6.81 24.38 -19.53
C THR A 4 -7.57 23.22 -20.19
N ASN A 5 -8.58 23.51 -21.02
CA ASN A 5 -9.37 22.46 -21.69
C ASN A 5 -8.54 21.58 -22.63
N LYS A 6 -7.43 22.10 -23.17
CA LYS A 6 -6.59 21.32 -24.09
C LYS A 6 -5.75 20.26 -23.38
N ARG A 7 -5.29 20.52 -22.16
CA ARG A 7 -4.46 19.57 -21.38
C ARG A 7 -5.29 18.42 -20.82
N MET A 8 -6.43 18.70 -20.20
CA MET A 8 -7.33 17.65 -19.73
C MET A 8 -7.85 16.78 -20.88
N HIS A 9 -8.22 17.36 -22.02
CA HIS A 9 -8.55 16.57 -23.21
C HIS A 9 -7.38 15.75 -23.76
N ALA A 10 -6.13 16.20 -23.61
CA ALA A 10 -4.98 15.41 -24.00
C ALA A 10 -4.81 14.19 -23.08
N LEU A 11 -4.96 14.38 -21.76
CA LEU A 11 -4.94 13.28 -20.79
C LEU A 11 -6.08 12.29 -21.06
N GLU A 12 -7.31 12.78 -21.25
CA GLU A 12 -8.46 11.95 -21.64
C GLU A 12 -8.24 11.23 -22.98
N SER A 13 -7.55 11.85 -23.94
CA SER A 13 -7.24 11.23 -25.22
C SER A 13 -6.19 10.13 -25.09
N ILE A 14 -5.16 10.33 -24.25
CA ILE A 14 -4.14 9.33 -23.91
C ILE A 14 -4.79 8.18 -23.15
N ALA A 15 -5.58 8.51 -22.12
CA ALA A 15 -6.44 7.60 -21.37
C ALA A 15 -7.25 6.74 -22.33
N ALA A 16 -8.00 7.37 -23.23
CA ALA A 16 -8.83 6.69 -24.20
C ALA A 16 -8.01 5.84 -25.17
N HIS A 17 -6.77 6.23 -25.52
CA HIS A 17 -5.92 5.43 -26.40
C HIS A 17 -5.46 4.15 -25.71
N THR A 18 -4.91 4.27 -24.50
CA THR A 18 -4.48 3.12 -23.70
C THR A 18 -5.67 2.27 -23.29
N ALA A 19 -6.80 2.89 -22.90
CA ALA A 19 -8.08 2.24 -22.67
C ALA A 19 -8.52 1.43 -23.88
N ARG A 20 -8.50 2.02 -25.08
CA ARG A 20 -8.87 1.31 -26.32
C ARG A 20 -7.96 0.10 -26.56
N ALA A 21 -6.67 0.19 -26.25
CA ALA A 21 -5.77 -0.95 -26.37
C ALA A 21 -6.09 -2.06 -25.34
N LEU A 22 -6.40 -1.69 -24.10
CA LEU A 22 -6.77 -2.61 -23.03
C LEU A 22 -8.14 -3.25 -23.26
N VAL A 23 -9.16 -2.45 -23.57
CA VAL A 23 -10.52 -2.90 -23.97
C VAL A 23 -10.41 -3.95 -25.08
N ARG A 24 -9.65 -3.65 -26.14
CA ARG A 24 -9.53 -4.56 -27.30
C ARG A 24 -8.81 -5.87 -26.97
N ARG A 25 -7.86 -5.87 -26.04
CA ARG A 25 -7.03 -7.04 -25.74
C ARG A 25 -7.59 -7.90 -24.60
N LYS A 26 -8.27 -7.28 -23.64
CA LYS A 26 -8.58 -7.88 -22.33
C LYS A 26 -10.04 -7.68 -21.90
N ASP A 27 -10.84 -6.93 -22.67
CA ASP A 27 -12.24 -6.63 -22.36
C ASP A 27 -12.41 -5.91 -21.01
N ILE A 28 -11.66 -4.81 -20.85
CA ILE A 28 -11.62 -4.00 -19.62
C ILE A 28 -12.35 -2.68 -19.84
N ASN A 29 -13.26 -2.35 -18.95
CA ASN A 29 -13.92 -1.06 -18.89
C ASN A 29 -13.04 -0.04 -18.17
N ILE A 30 -12.94 1.19 -18.68
CA ILE A 30 -12.26 2.28 -17.97
C ILE A 30 -13.26 3.35 -17.57
N VAL A 31 -13.27 3.68 -16.29
CA VAL A 31 -14.12 4.71 -15.70
C VAL A 31 -13.22 5.81 -15.14
N VAL A 32 -13.28 7.00 -15.74
CA VAL A 32 -12.61 8.19 -15.22
C VAL A 32 -13.65 9.00 -14.46
N ALA A 33 -13.49 9.13 -13.14
CA ALA A 33 -14.45 9.80 -12.29
C ALA A 33 -13.77 10.64 -11.20
N ALA A 34 -14.39 11.78 -10.86
CA ALA A 34 -13.91 12.63 -9.79
C ALA A 34 -14.10 11.93 -8.43
N GLY A 35 -13.09 12.03 -7.55
CA GLY A 35 -13.14 11.48 -6.20
C GLY A 35 -12.90 9.97 -6.08
N GLU A 36 -12.77 9.26 -7.20
CA GLU A 36 -12.37 7.85 -7.18
C GLU A 36 -10.87 7.70 -6.95
N ALA A 37 -10.50 6.75 -6.11
CA ALA A 37 -9.12 6.27 -6.06
C ALA A 37 -8.85 5.40 -7.28
N PRO A 38 -7.62 5.42 -7.81
CA PRO A 38 -7.21 4.44 -8.81
C PRO A 38 -7.43 3.03 -8.20
N ARG A 39 -8.13 2.16 -8.96
CA ARG A 39 -8.31 0.75 -8.61
C ARG A 39 -8.74 -0.07 -9.81
N PHE A 40 -8.32 -1.31 -9.88
CA PHE A 40 -8.87 -2.32 -10.77
C PHE A 40 -9.83 -3.25 -10.01
N ASN A 41 -11.04 -3.44 -10.53
CA ASN A 41 -11.97 -4.44 -10.06
C ASN A 41 -11.96 -5.64 -11.01
N PRO A 42 -11.35 -6.79 -10.61
CA PRO A 42 -11.25 -7.96 -11.48
C PRO A 42 -12.61 -8.62 -11.76
N LYS A 43 -13.60 -8.48 -10.87
CA LYS A 43 -14.93 -9.08 -11.03
C LYS A 43 -15.74 -8.40 -12.12
N THR A 44 -15.71 -7.07 -12.15
CA THR A 44 -16.42 -6.26 -13.18
C THR A 44 -15.54 -5.91 -14.37
N LYS A 45 -14.25 -6.27 -14.30
CA LYS A 45 -13.20 -5.86 -15.24
C LYS A 45 -13.20 -4.35 -15.47
N THR A 46 -13.33 -3.58 -14.38
CA THR A 46 -13.39 -2.12 -14.46
C THR A 46 -12.16 -1.51 -13.80
N LEU A 47 -11.44 -0.69 -14.56
CA LEU A 47 -10.33 0.13 -14.11
C LEU A 47 -10.87 1.54 -13.83
N TYR A 48 -10.83 1.94 -12.56
CA TYR A 48 -11.23 3.27 -12.11
C TYR A 48 -10.01 4.16 -12.06
N LEU A 49 -10.11 5.37 -12.62
CA LEU A 49 -9.06 6.38 -12.58
C LEU A 49 -9.61 7.69 -12.03
N PRO A 50 -8.80 8.43 -11.26
CA PRO A 50 -9.21 9.74 -10.78
C PRO A 50 -9.32 10.74 -11.94
N ALA A 51 -10.39 11.53 -11.92
CA ALA A 51 -10.44 12.81 -12.61
C ALA A 51 -9.88 13.91 -11.69
N TYR A 52 -9.02 14.77 -12.23
CA TYR A 52 -8.39 15.86 -11.48
C TYR A 52 -9.01 17.22 -11.79
N ALA A 53 -8.85 18.14 -10.85
CA ALA A 53 -9.21 19.54 -11.01
C ALA A 53 -8.51 20.21 -12.18
N GLU A 54 -9.18 21.20 -12.77
CA GLU A 54 -8.50 22.24 -13.56
C GLU A 54 -7.41 22.98 -12.75
N THR A 55 -7.56 23.08 -11.42
CA THR A 55 -6.54 23.72 -10.56
C THR A 55 -5.25 22.91 -10.44
N CYS A 56 -5.24 21.64 -10.88
CA CYS A 56 -4.04 20.81 -10.95
C CYS A 56 -3.27 21.01 -12.26
N ASP A 57 -3.79 21.75 -13.25
CA ASP A 57 -3.24 21.84 -14.61
C ASP A 57 -1.87 22.52 -14.70
N SER A 58 -1.48 23.30 -13.68
CA SER A 58 -0.16 23.91 -13.60
C SER A 58 0.91 22.96 -13.07
N ASP A 59 0.51 21.80 -12.54
CA ASP A 59 1.41 20.83 -11.95
C ASP A 59 2.17 20.07 -13.07
N PRO A 60 3.48 20.26 -13.19
CA PRO A 60 4.25 19.69 -14.28
C PRO A 60 4.33 18.16 -14.21
N LEU A 61 4.08 17.56 -13.05
CA LEU A 61 4.13 16.11 -12.85
C LEU A 61 2.79 15.43 -13.15
N LEU A 62 1.67 16.17 -13.21
CA LEU A 62 0.33 15.59 -13.28
C LEU A 62 0.14 14.62 -14.45
N GLU A 63 0.64 14.97 -15.64
CA GLU A 63 0.51 14.11 -16.82
C GLU A 63 1.25 12.78 -16.63
N ASN A 64 2.49 12.83 -16.12
CA ASN A 64 3.28 11.63 -15.85
C ASN A 64 2.70 10.83 -14.68
N ALA A 65 2.21 11.50 -13.64
CA ALA A 65 1.57 10.86 -12.51
C ALA A 65 0.30 10.12 -12.92
N TRP A 66 -0.55 10.74 -13.76
CA TRP A 66 -1.76 10.11 -14.27
C TRP A 66 -1.44 8.92 -15.19
N ARG A 67 -0.39 9.02 -16.02
CA ARG A 67 0.12 7.87 -16.79
C ARG A 67 0.68 6.77 -15.88
N GLY A 68 1.35 7.14 -14.79
CA GLY A 68 1.89 6.20 -13.82
C GLY A 68 0.77 5.42 -13.13
N LEU A 69 -0.32 6.09 -12.75
CA LEU A 69 -1.52 5.43 -12.22
C LEU A 69 -2.09 4.42 -13.22
N LEU A 70 -2.14 4.79 -14.49
CA LEU A 70 -2.59 3.87 -15.52
C LEU A 70 -1.62 2.70 -15.70
N ASP A 71 -0.31 2.93 -15.70
CA ASP A 71 0.70 1.88 -15.80
C ASP A 71 0.62 0.91 -14.59
N HIS A 72 0.39 1.44 -13.39
CA HIS A 72 0.16 0.68 -12.15
C HIS A 72 -1.10 -0.20 -12.24
N GLU A 73 -2.26 0.40 -12.49
CA GLU A 73 -3.53 -0.35 -12.54
C GLU A 73 -3.56 -1.38 -13.66
N THR A 74 -2.91 -1.08 -14.79
CA THR A 74 -2.79 -2.04 -15.90
C THR A 74 -1.78 -3.15 -15.62
N GLY A 75 -0.84 -2.94 -14.72
CA GLY A 75 0.02 -4.01 -14.26
C GLY A 75 -0.75 -5.01 -13.40
N HIS A 76 -1.63 -4.59 -12.49
CA HIS A 76 -2.52 -5.52 -11.76
C HIS A 76 -3.35 -6.39 -12.71
N VAL A 77 -3.88 -5.81 -13.78
CA VAL A 77 -4.62 -6.52 -14.82
C VAL A 77 -3.77 -7.60 -15.51
N ASP A 78 -2.52 -7.26 -15.83
CA ASP A 78 -1.69 -8.09 -16.71
C ASP A 78 -0.87 -9.12 -15.93
N LEU A 79 -0.53 -8.84 -14.68
CA LEU A 79 0.45 -9.57 -13.90
C LEU A 79 -0.15 -10.26 -12.67
N THR A 80 -1.24 -9.75 -12.11
CA THR A 80 -1.81 -10.32 -10.88
C THR A 80 -2.84 -11.40 -11.17
N ASP A 81 -2.59 -12.61 -10.68
CA ASP A 81 -3.60 -13.66 -10.58
C ASP A 81 -4.54 -13.38 -9.39
N SER A 82 -5.66 -12.73 -9.69
CA SER A 82 -6.67 -12.39 -8.67
C SER A 82 -7.31 -13.61 -8.01
N GLU A 83 -7.35 -14.76 -8.70
CA GLU A 83 -7.90 -16.00 -8.12
C GLU A 83 -6.93 -16.58 -7.10
N ALA A 84 -5.63 -16.62 -7.41
CA ALA A 84 -4.59 -17.03 -6.48
C ALA A 84 -4.58 -16.16 -5.22
N VAL A 85 -4.72 -14.84 -5.37
CA VAL A 85 -4.83 -13.90 -4.24
C VAL A 85 -6.05 -14.21 -3.37
N GLU A 86 -7.24 -14.41 -3.97
CA GLU A 86 -8.46 -14.72 -3.22
C GLU A 86 -8.32 -16.05 -2.44
N GLN A 87 -7.75 -17.08 -3.08
CA GLN A 87 -7.50 -18.36 -2.44
C GLN A 87 -6.50 -18.22 -1.28
N ARG A 88 -5.41 -17.45 -1.47
CA ARG A 88 -4.41 -17.23 -0.43
C ARG A 88 -4.98 -16.47 0.76
N GLN A 89 -5.81 -15.45 0.54
CA GLN A 89 -6.46 -14.71 1.63
C GLN A 89 -7.35 -15.61 2.50
N LYS A 90 -8.06 -16.58 1.89
CA LYS A 90 -8.84 -17.58 2.65
C LYS A 90 -7.94 -18.45 3.53
N LEU A 91 -6.79 -18.87 3.01
CA LEU A 91 -5.81 -19.65 3.77
C LEU A 91 -5.21 -18.85 4.94
N TRP A 92 -4.83 -17.59 4.69
CA TRP A 92 -4.34 -16.71 5.76
C TRP A 92 -5.39 -16.48 6.83
N LEU A 93 -6.66 -16.26 6.45
CA LEU A 93 -7.75 -16.09 7.40
C LEU A 93 -7.93 -17.34 8.28
N ALA A 94 -7.85 -18.53 7.69
CA ALA A 94 -7.93 -19.79 8.42
C ALA A 94 -6.73 -20.02 9.36
N ARG A 95 -5.53 -19.57 8.97
CA ARG A 95 -4.28 -19.81 9.70
C ARG A 95 -4.01 -18.78 10.80
N TYR A 96 -4.21 -17.50 10.52
CA TYR A 96 -3.79 -16.38 11.36
C TYR A 96 -4.96 -15.60 11.98
N GLY A 97 -6.17 -15.80 11.49
CA GLY A 97 -7.33 -15.01 11.90
C GLY A 97 -7.35 -13.61 11.30
N LYS A 98 -8.43 -12.86 11.58
CA LYS A 98 -8.77 -11.61 10.88
C LYS A 98 -7.73 -10.48 11.05
N PRO A 99 -7.23 -10.16 12.27
CA PRO A 99 -6.33 -9.01 12.45
C PRO A 99 -5.01 -9.14 11.68
N ASP A 100 -4.43 -10.33 11.70
CA ASP A 100 -3.14 -10.59 11.07
C ASP A 100 -3.27 -10.83 9.56
N THR A 101 -4.39 -11.41 9.11
CA THR A 101 -4.71 -11.48 7.67
C THR A 101 -4.80 -10.08 7.05
N ALA A 102 -5.32 -9.09 7.76
CA ALA A 102 -5.37 -7.71 7.27
C ALA A 102 -3.95 -7.11 7.11
N LYS A 103 -3.03 -7.42 8.02
CA LYS A 103 -1.63 -7.00 7.95
C LYS A 103 -0.89 -7.72 6.82
N LEU A 104 -1.03 -9.04 6.71
CA LEU A 104 -0.51 -9.84 5.62
C LEU A 104 -0.99 -9.33 4.25
N HIS A 105 -2.29 -9.05 4.12
CA HIS A 105 -2.83 -8.47 2.89
C HIS A 105 -2.22 -7.10 2.58
N PHE A 106 -1.94 -6.28 3.59
CA PHE A 106 -1.26 -5.00 3.41
C PHE A 106 0.19 -5.16 2.92
N LEU A 107 0.95 -6.12 3.48
CA LEU A 107 2.30 -6.45 3.00
C LEU A 107 2.26 -6.99 1.58
N TRP A 108 1.30 -7.84 1.27
CA TRP A 108 1.06 -8.33 -0.08
C TRP A 108 0.81 -7.17 -1.04
N ASN A 109 -0.10 -6.24 -0.74
CA ASN A 109 -0.38 -5.12 -1.65
C ASN A 109 0.89 -4.29 -1.93
N VAL A 110 1.69 -4.01 -0.90
CA VAL A 110 2.99 -3.33 -1.08
C VAL A 110 3.94 -4.17 -1.95
N GLY A 111 3.97 -5.48 -1.72
CA GLY A 111 4.84 -6.38 -2.46
C GLY A 111 4.46 -6.55 -3.92
N GLU A 112 3.17 -6.73 -4.15
CA GLU A 112 2.53 -6.79 -5.45
C GLU A 112 2.87 -5.54 -6.24
N ASP A 113 2.65 -4.35 -5.68
CA ASP A 113 2.94 -3.07 -6.34
C ASP A 113 4.40 -2.99 -6.77
N LEU A 114 5.34 -3.29 -5.86
CA LEU A 114 6.77 -3.25 -6.14
C LEU A 114 7.19 -4.19 -7.28
N TRP A 115 6.77 -5.46 -7.17
CA TRP A 115 7.06 -6.49 -8.15
C TRP A 115 6.45 -6.14 -9.52
N MET A 116 5.16 -5.82 -9.51
CA MET A 116 4.37 -5.50 -10.70
C MET A 116 4.93 -4.28 -11.41
N GLU A 117 5.26 -3.22 -10.68
CA GLU A 117 5.82 -1.99 -11.23
C GLU A 117 7.21 -2.22 -11.83
N ALA A 118 8.05 -3.01 -11.17
CA ALA A 118 9.35 -3.41 -11.70
C ALA A 118 9.20 -4.20 -13.02
N ALA A 119 8.32 -5.20 -13.03
CA ALA A 119 8.01 -5.97 -14.23
C ALA A 119 7.41 -5.09 -15.34
N ARG A 120 6.53 -4.13 -15.00
CA ARG A 120 5.94 -3.17 -15.94
C ARG A 120 6.99 -2.27 -16.55
N ALA A 121 7.96 -1.81 -15.77
CA ALA A 121 9.08 -1.01 -16.25
C ALA A 121 10.02 -1.79 -17.19
N VAL A 122 10.11 -3.12 -17.07
CA VAL A 122 10.82 -3.97 -18.03
C VAL A 122 10.04 -4.10 -19.34
N GLN A 123 8.72 -4.34 -19.26
CA GLN A 123 7.85 -4.45 -20.45
C GLN A 123 7.72 -3.13 -21.20
N TYR A 124 7.65 -2.01 -20.47
CA TYR A 124 7.48 -0.66 -21.00
C TYR A 124 8.50 0.26 -20.31
N PRO A 125 9.70 0.45 -20.88
CA PRO A 125 10.75 1.27 -20.26
C PRO A 125 10.33 2.70 -19.86
N GLY A 126 9.34 3.28 -20.57
CA GLY A 126 8.76 4.58 -20.22
C GLY A 126 7.97 4.59 -18.90
N ALA A 127 7.39 3.46 -18.50
CA ALA A 127 6.62 3.33 -17.27
C ALA A 127 7.46 3.67 -16.03
N ARG A 128 8.77 3.41 -16.05
CA ARG A 128 9.67 3.78 -14.94
C ARG A 128 9.61 5.27 -14.59
N ILE A 129 9.55 6.14 -15.62
CA ILE A 129 9.46 7.59 -15.42
C ILE A 129 8.08 7.95 -14.88
N HIS A 130 7.02 7.39 -15.46
CA HIS A 130 5.66 7.69 -15.05
C HIS A 130 5.36 7.23 -13.62
N LEU A 131 5.79 6.01 -13.24
CA LEU A 131 5.61 5.44 -11.91
C LEU A 131 6.37 6.22 -10.85
N ARG A 132 7.63 6.61 -11.13
CA ARG A 132 8.39 7.49 -10.24
C ARG A 132 7.68 8.83 -10.03
N ASP A 133 7.30 9.49 -11.12
CA ASP A 133 6.66 10.81 -11.06
C ASP A 133 5.28 10.71 -10.39
N MET A 134 4.57 9.59 -10.53
CA MET A 134 3.35 9.27 -9.81
C MET A 134 3.58 9.19 -8.30
N HIS A 135 4.55 8.40 -7.85
CA HIS A 135 4.86 8.26 -6.42
C HIS A 135 5.33 9.58 -5.81
N GLU A 136 6.15 10.35 -6.53
CA GLU A 136 6.58 11.70 -6.13
C GLU A 136 5.39 12.64 -6.01
N TRP A 137 4.52 12.66 -7.01
CA TRP A 137 3.33 13.51 -7.04
C TRP A 137 2.34 13.17 -5.91
N LEU A 138 2.12 11.88 -5.63
CA LEU A 138 1.28 11.42 -4.51
C LEU A 138 1.88 11.76 -3.15
N SER A 139 3.21 11.66 -3.01
CA SER A 139 3.93 11.94 -1.75
C SER A 139 3.95 13.43 -1.40
N ASN A 140 4.01 14.30 -2.40
CA ASN A 140 4.14 15.75 -2.21
C ASN A 140 2.81 16.47 -1.97
N ARG A 141 1.67 15.78 -2.03
CA ARG A 141 0.35 16.39 -1.82
C ARG A 141 -0.15 16.21 -0.38
N PRO A 142 -0.53 17.31 0.31
CA PRO A 142 -1.17 17.23 1.63
C PRO A 142 -2.40 16.30 1.55
N GLY A 143 -2.42 15.22 2.35
CA GLY A 143 -3.52 14.26 2.38
C GLY A 143 -3.42 13.09 1.38
N GLY A 144 -2.40 13.04 0.53
CA GLY A 144 -2.15 11.89 -0.38
C GLY A 144 -3.27 11.60 -1.38
N ARG A 145 -4.17 12.55 -1.62
CA ARG A 145 -5.21 12.51 -2.66
C ARG A 145 -5.28 13.90 -3.27
N ALA A 146 -5.52 13.99 -4.58
CA ALA A 146 -6.07 15.23 -5.11
C ALA A 146 -7.41 15.48 -4.39
N GLU A 147 -7.60 16.68 -3.85
CA GLU A 147 -8.92 17.06 -3.34
C GLU A 147 -9.95 16.85 -4.46
N PRO A 148 -11.02 16.05 -4.23
CA PRO A 148 -12.06 15.87 -5.23
C PRO A 148 -12.67 17.23 -5.56
N THR A 149 -12.65 17.59 -6.84
CA THR A 149 -13.01 18.94 -7.27
C THR A 149 -14.46 19.11 -7.65
N ASN A 150 -15.25 18.08 -7.41
CA ASN A 150 -16.68 18.13 -7.58
C ASN A 150 -17.39 17.83 -6.25
N PRO A 151 -18.02 18.83 -5.61
CA PRO A 151 -18.80 18.61 -4.39
C PRO A 151 -19.97 17.62 -4.60
N ALA A 152 -20.41 17.37 -5.84
CA ALA A 152 -21.42 16.35 -6.15
C ALA A 152 -20.90 14.89 -6.10
N TYR A 153 -19.58 14.70 -6.11
CA TYR A 153 -18.92 13.40 -5.99
C TYR A 153 -18.04 13.30 -4.74
N VAL A 154 -18.25 14.22 -3.78
CA VAL A 154 -17.81 13.99 -2.41
C VAL A 154 -18.56 12.75 -1.96
N HIS A 155 -17.83 11.63 -1.87
CA HIS A 155 -18.35 10.45 -1.21
C HIS A 155 -18.94 10.93 0.12
N PRO A 156 -20.21 10.64 0.45
CA PRO A 156 -20.94 11.30 1.54
C PRO A 156 -20.28 11.15 2.92
N LYS A 157 -19.29 10.27 3.01
CA LYS A 157 -18.30 10.25 4.09
C LYS A 157 -17.10 11.07 3.64
N ALA A 158 -16.95 12.28 4.18
CA ALA A 158 -15.67 12.99 4.17
C ALA A 158 -14.56 11.99 4.55
N PRO A 159 -13.39 12.02 3.89
CA PRO A 159 -12.30 11.13 4.26
C PRO A 159 -12.02 11.39 5.74
N GLU A 160 -12.24 10.37 6.59
CA GLU A 160 -11.87 10.45 7.99
C GLU A 160 -10.40 10.89 8.06
N PRO A 161 -10.03 11.78 9.01
CA PRO A 161 -8.64 12.14 9.20
C PRO A 161 -7.84 10.84 9.30
N ARG A 162 -6.82 10.69 8.44
CA ARG A 162 -6.00 9.46 8.40
C ARG A 162 -5.56 9.19 9.83
N ARG A 163 -5.94 8.02 10.35
CA ARG A 163 -5.36 7.55 11.61
C ARG A 163 -3.85 7.58 11.44
N PRO A 164 -3.09 8.05 12.45
CA PRO A 164 -1.65 8.02 12.40
C PRO A 164 -1.22 6.61 12.02
N MET A 165 -0.34 6.53 11.03
CA MET A 165 0.15 5.27 10.52
C MET A 165 0.95 4.61 11.64
N GLY A 166 0.47 3.48 12.17
CA GLY A 166 1.20 2.73 13.19
C GLY A 166 2.54 2.22 12.66
N ALA A 167 3.42 1.74 13.54
CA ALA A 167 4.77 1.27 13.19
C ALA A 167 4.79 0.30 12.00
N PHE A 168 3.85 -0.64 11.95
CA PHE A 168 3.67 -1.57 10.84
C PHE A 168 3.40 -0.87 9.49
N GLY A 169 2.52 0.12 9.47
CA GLY A 169 2.23 0.88 8.26
C GLY A 169 3.43 1.71 7.82
N ALA A 170 4.16 2.31 8.77
CA ALA A 170 5.38 3.06 8.50
C ALA A 170 6.47 2.17 7.90
N PHE A 171 6.63 0.94 8.41
CA PHE A 171 7.51 -0.08 7.84
C PHE A 171 7.15 -0.42 6.40
N ALA A 172 5.90 -0.81 6.15
CA ALA A 172 5.47 -1.22 4.81
C ALA A 172 5.55 -0.05 3.79
N GLN A 173 5.27 1.18 4.20
CA GLN A 173 5.51 2.37 3.36
C GLN A 173 7.00 2.61 3.10
N ALA A 174 7.88 2.39 4.09
CA ALA A 174 9.33 2.51 3.87
C ALA A 174 9.83 1.48 2.86
N VAL A 175 9.38 0.22 2.96
CA VAL A 175 9.68 -0.83 1.97
C VAL A 175 9.26 -0.40 0.56
N LEU A 176 8.00 0.05 0.40
CA LEU A 176 7.50 0.56 -0.88
C LEU A 176 8.37 1.69 -1.43
N ARG A 177 8.61 2.72 -0.61
CA ARG A 177 9.29 3.94 -1.04
C ARG A 177 10.76 3.74 -1.38
N VAL A 178 11.45 2.88 -0.62
CA VAL A 178 12.82 2.47 -0.94
C VAL A 178 12.83 1.65 -2.24
N GLY A 179 11.88 0.73 -2.41
CA GLY A 179 11.77 -0.11 -3.59
C GLY A 179 11.52 0.61 -4.89
N CYS A 180 10.62 1.58 -4.87
CA CYS A 180 10.37 2.45 -6.02
C CYS A 180 11.41 3.57 -6.17
N GLY A 181 12.40 3.63 -5.27
CA GLY A 181 13.52 4.59 -5.32
C GLY A 181 13.11 6.04 -5.03
N THR A 182 11.99 6.25 -4.35
CA THR A 182 11.52 7.61 -3.98
C THR A 182 12.22 8.16 -2.75
N ILE A 183 12.80 7.28 -1.92
CA ILE A 183 13.71 7.63 -0.83
C ILE A 183 14.88 6.67 -0.80
N GLN A 184 15.98 7.11 -0.21
CA GLN A 184 17.12 6.27 0.12
C GLN A 184 16.92 5.59 1.48
N ARG A 185 17.54 4.43 1.70
CA ARG A 185 17.52 3.74 3.02
C ARG A 185 18.02 4.64 4.15
N SER A 186 18.95 5.56 3.88
CA SER A 186 19.46 6.55 4.85
C SER A 186 18.43 7.59 5.28
N GLU A 187 17.31 7.71 4.59
CA GLU A 187 16.20 8.62 4.93
C GLU A 187 15.12 7.93 5.77
N VAL A 188 15.24 6.61 5.99
CA VAL A 188 14.31 5.82 6.81
C VAL A 188 14.67 5.96 8.30
N HIS A 189 13.66 6.05 9.16
CA HIS A 189 13.86 6.08 10.61
C HIS A 189 14.67 4.87 11.09
N PRO A 190 15.66 5.01 12.00
CA PRO A 190 16.53 3.91 12.42
C PRO A 190 15.79 2.64 12.86
N ASP A 191 14.73 2.78 13.67
CA ASP A 191 13.93 1.62 14.13
C ASP A 191 13.28 0.86 12.97
N THR A 192 12.78 1.59 11.97
CA THR A 192 12.19 0.99 10.77
C THR A 192 13.27 0.35 9.90
N LEU A 193 14.45 0.97 9.81
CA LEU A 193 15.58 0.44 9.06
C LEU A 193 16.08 -0.89 9.66
N GLY A 194 16.16 -1.00 10.98
CA GLY A 194 16.52 -2.25 11.65
C GLY A 194 15.56 -3.39 11.31
N LEU A 195 14.24 -3.13 11.34
CA LEU A 195 13.23 -4.11 10.91
C LEU A 195 13.36 -4.46 9.42
N MET A 196 13.70 -3.49 8.57
CA MET A 196 13.94 -3.76 7.15
C MET A 196 15.18 -4.63 6.93
N ASP A 197 16.23 -4.45 7.71
CA ASP A 197 17.43 -5.28 7.66
C ASP A 197 17.13 -6.74 8.08
N GLU A 198 16.27 -6.92 9.08
CA GLU A 198 15.79 -8.24 9.51
C GLU A 198 14.92 -8.93 8.44
N CYS A 199 14.20 -8.14 7.64
CA CYS A 199 13.35 -8.63 6.56
C CYS A 199 14.04 -8.64 5.19
N ASP A 200 15.31 -8.26 5.08
CA ASP A 200 15.95 -7.89 3.80
C ASP A 200 15.90 -9.01 2.76
N HIS A 201 16.11 -10.25 3.19
CA HIS A 201 16.02 -11.41 2.29
C HIS A 201 14.60 -11.64 1.74
N ALA A 202 13.57 -11.50 2.59
CA ALA A 202 12.18 -11.67 2.16
C ALA A 202 11.71 -10.50 1.28
N ILE A 203 12.16 -9.28 1.58
CA ILE A 203 11.97 -8.09 0.74
C ILE A 203 12.66 -8.28 -0.62
N GLN A 204 13.88 -8.82 -0.66
CA GLN A 204 14.59 -9.10 -1.91
C GLN A 204 13.87 -10.16 -2.75
N THR A 205 13.40 -11.23 -2.10
CA THR A 205 12.61 -12.29 -2.77
C THR A 205 11.33 -11.72 -3.39
N LEU A 206 10.72 -10.75 -2.73
CA LEU A 206 9.54 -10.06 -3.22
C LEU A 206 9.84 -9.23 -4.48
N TYR A 207 11.01 -8.58 -4.59
CA TYR A 207 11.44 -7.91 -5.83
C TYR A 207 11.72 -8.89 -6.98
N ASP A 208 12.29 -10.04 -6.63
CA ASP A 208 12.74 -11.04 -7.60
C ASP A 208 11.64 -12.03 -8.02
N ALA A 209 10.44 -11.91 -7.44
CA ALA A 209 9.31 -12.76 -7.78
C ALA A 209 9.03 -12.71 -9.30
N GLY A 210 8.71 -13.86 -9.88
CA GLY A 210 8.29 -14.00 -11.28
C GLY A 210 6.78 -14.17 -11.44
N THR A 211 6.09 -14.50 -10.34
CA THR A 211 4.66 -14.86 -10.30
C THR A 211 3.95 -14.26 -9.09
N THR A 212 2.62 -14.21 -9.15
CA THR A 212 1.77 -13.78 -8.04
C THR A 212 1.99 -14.66 -6.81
N GLU A 213 2.09 -15.98 -6.98
CA GLU A 213 2.31 -16.94 -5.90
C GLU A 213 3.64 -16.74 -5.19
N GLU A 214 4.73 -16.52 -5.92
CA GLU A 214 6.05 -16.24 -5.34
C GLU A 214 6.04 -14.94 -4.54
N ALA A 215 5.38 -13.89 -5.04
CA ALA A 215 5.24 -12.63 -4.31
C ALA A 215 4.33 -12.79 -3.07
N LEU A 216 3.30 -13.64 -3.11
CA LEU A 216 2.46 -13.99 -1.94
C LEU A 216 3.28 -14.73 -0.87
N ASP A 217 4.11 -15.69 -1.29
CA ASP A 217 5.03 -16.42 -0.41
C ASP A 217 6.06 -15.48 0.23
N ALA A 218 6.61 -14.55 -0.55
CA ALA A 218 7.56 -13.55 -0.04
C ALA A 218 6.91 -12.61 0.98
N ALA A 219 5.68 -12.16 0.75
CA ALA A 219 4.93 -11.35 1.71
C ALA A 219 4.67 -12.10 3.03
N GLU A 220 4.37 -13.39 2.97
CA GLU A 220 4.24 -14.25 4.15
C GLU A 220 5.59 -14.42 4.87
N GLY A 221 6.70 -14.48 4.12
CA GLY A 221 8.06 -14.47 4.67
C GLY A 221 8.40 -13.17 5.42
N VAL A 222 8.05 -12.01 4.86
CA VAL A 222 8.21 -10.70 5.54
C VAL A 222 7.39 -10.70 6.83
N TRP A 223 6.14 -11.17 6.79
CA TRP A 223 5.30 -11.26 7.97
C TRP A 223 5.89 -12.16 9.06
N ALA A 224 6.41 -13.34 8.69
CA ALA A 224 7.04 -14.25 9.63
C ALA A 224 8.29 -13.63 10.28
N ALA A 225 9.12 -12.93 9.50
CA ALA A 225 10.28 -12.21 10.04
C ALA A 225 9.86 -11.11 11.04
N LEU A 226 8.82 -10.34 10.73
CA LEU A 226 8.28 -9.32 11.64
C LEU A 226 7.71 -9.92 12.93
N GLN A 227 7.14 -11.13 12.89
CA GLN A 227 6.68 -11.80 14.10
C GLN A 227 7.85 -12.21 15.00
N ILE A 228 8.91 -12.77 14.41
CA ILE A 228 10.13 -13.15 15.15
C ILE A 228 10.79 -11.91 15.76
N ALA A 229 10.87 -10.80 15.01
CA ALA A 229 11.40 -9.52 15.48
C ALA A 229 10.63 -8.93 16.67
N ALA A 230 9.32 -9.21 16.75
CA ALA A 230 8.45 -8.73 17.81
C ALA A 230 8.49 -9.62 19.07
N GLU A 231 9.09 -10.81 19.02
CA GLU A 231 9.23 -11.68 20.18
C GLU A 231 10.22 -11.08 21.20
N PRO A 232 9.85 -10.96 22.48
CA PRO A 232 10.77 -10.47 23.49
C PRO A 232 11.97 -11.42 23.60
N PRO A 233 13.19 -10.90 23.83
CA PRO A 233 14.35 -11.75 24.04
C PRO A 233 14.07 -12.70 25.22
N PRO A 234 14.59 -13.93 25.18
CA PRO A 234 14.42 -14.86 26.29
C PRO A 234 14.91 -14.19 27.59
N PRO A 235 14.22 -14.41 28.72
CA PRO A 235 14.67 -13.85 29.99
C PRO A 235 16.12 -14.29 30.23
N PRO A 236 16.97 -13.41 30.82
CA PRO A 236 18.31 -13.81 31.19
C PRO A 236 18.24 -15.08 32.06
N PRO A 237 19.19 -16.01 31.91
CA PRO A 237 19.23 -17.19 32.77
C PRO A 237 19.17 -16.73 34.22
N GLU A 238 18.28 -17.34 35.02
CA GLU A 238 18.27 -17.09 36.46
C GLU A 238 19.69 -17.30 36.98
N PRO A 239 20.24 -16.38 37.78
CA PRO A 239 21.52 -16.62 38.40
C PRO A 239 21.43 -17.95 39.12
N GLU A 240 22.30 -18.91 38.76
CA GLU A 240 22.39 -20.16 39.49
C GLU A 240 22.49 -19.78 40.97
N GLU A 241 21.44 -20.10 41.74
CA GLU A 241 21.49 -19.98 43.18
C GLU A 241 22.66 -20.85 43.59
N GLY A 242 23.79 -20.19 43.85
CA GLY A 242 24.96 -20.85 44.38
C GLY A 242 24.53 -21.44 45.71
N GLU A 243 24.25 -22.74 45.71
CA GLU A 243 24.24 -23.61 46.89
C GLU A 243 25.67 -23.68 47.45
N GLY A 244 26.23 -22.52 47.79
CA GLY A 244 27.40 -22.38 48.63
C GLY A 244 26.90 -22.01 50.01
N GLU A 245 26.56 -23.02 50.82
CA GLU A 245 26.45 -22.84 52.26
C GLU A 245 27.74 -22.13 52.75
N PRO A 246 27.65 -20.92 53.34
CA PRO A 246 28.82 -20.32 53.94
C PRO A 246 29.20 -21.15 55.19
N GLU A 247 30.32 -21.87 55.13
CA GLU A 247 30.90 -22.47 56.33
C GLU A 247 31.20 -21.35 57.35
N PRO A 248 30.72 -21.49 58.61
CA PRO A 248 30.99 -20.52 59.64
C PRO A 248 32.37 -20.77 60.25
N GLY A 249 33.38 -20.02 59.83
CA GLY A 249 34.67 -20.07 60.51
C GLY A 249 35.79 -19.26 59.90
N ALA A 250 35.98 -18.03 60.39
CA ALA A 250 37.28 -17.56 60.92
C ALA A 250 37.20 -16.06 61.21
N SER A 251 37.23 -15.72 62.49
CA SER A 251 37.56 -14.37 62.97
C SER A 251 39.00 -14.04 62.58
N GLY A 252 39.18 -13.05 61.72
CA GLY A 252 40.47 -12.43 61.43
C GLY A 252 40.36 -10.93 61.64
N GLU A 253 40.89 -10.46 62.77
CA GLU A 253 41.19 -9.04 63.01
C GLU A 253 42.17 -8.55 61.93
N GLY A 254 41.87 -7.41 61.32
CA GLY A 254 42.69 -6.81 60.27
C GLY A 254 42.39 -5.33 60.09
N GLU A 255 43.35 -4.54 60.54
CA GLU A 255 43.32 -3.10 60.83
C GLU A 255 43.48 -2.21 59.59
N SER A 256 42.79 -1.06 59.64
CA SER A 256 43.14 0.26 59.06
C SER A 256 43.30 0.48 57.55
N GLY A 257 42.62 1.55 57.11
CA GLY A 257 43.31 2.67 56.46
C GLY A 257 42.86 2.96 55.03
N GLY A 258 42.23 4.13 54.82
CA GLY A 258 42.17 4.72 53.48
C GLY A 258 41.01 5.69 53.28
N ALA A 259 41.32 6.97 53.42
CA ALA A 259 40.44 8.11 53.24
C ALA A 259 39.98 8.32 51.78
N GLY A 260 38.78 8.90 51.60
CA GLY A 260 38.34 9.46 50.32
C GLY A 260 36.83 9.76 50.28
N ALA A 261 36.45 10.98 50.68
CA ALA A 261 35.14 11.60 50.43
C ALA A 261 35.09 12.20 49.01
N PRO A 262 34.01 12.88 48.59
CA PRO A 262 32.58 12.53 48.57
C PRO A 262 32.02 12.59 47.13
N GLU A 263 30.83 12.06 46.87
CA GLU A 263 30.02 12.56 45.75
C GLU A 263 28.56 12.69 46.18
N GLU A 264 28.09 13.94 46.13
CA GLU A 264 26.70 14.33 46.34
C GLU A 264 25.90 14.00 45.09
N GLY A 265 24.69 13.46 45.29
CA GLY A 265 23.72 13.23 44.25
C GLY A 265 22.34 13.06 44.87
N GLU A 266 21.72 14.19 45.22
CA GLU A 266 20.31 14.28 45.63
C GLU A 266 19.41 13.78 44.50
N GLY A 267 18.80 12.62 44.68
CA GLY A 267 17.65 12.16 43.90
C GLY A 267 16.37 12.46 44.68
N GLU A 268 15.67 13.52 44.30
CA GLU A 268 14.26 13.71 44.66
C GLU A 268 13.41 12.62 43.99
N GLY A 269 12.53 12.01 44.78
CA GLY A 269 11.59 11.00 44.35
C GLY A 269 10.17 11.53 44.17
N GLY A 270 9.31 10.60 43.73
CA GLY A 270 7.85 10.73 43.67
C GLY A 270 7.36 11.33 42.35
N GLU A 271 6.38 10.80 41.63
CA GLU A 271 5.32 9.84 41.96
C GLU A 271 4.89 9.10 40.67
N PRO A 272 4.56 7.79 40.71
CA PRO A 272 3.74 7.18 39.68
C PRO A 272 2.26 7.24 40.08
N GLU A 273 1.46 7.96 39.29
CA GLU A 273 -0.01 7.86 39.39
C GLU A 273 -0.51 6.51 38.85
N PRO A 274 -1.48 5.87 39.53
CA PRO A 274 -2.13 4.67 39.06
C PRO A 274 -3.43 5.00 38.31
N GLY A 275 -3.60 4.37 37.16
CA GLY A 275 -4.81 3.57 36.95
C GLY A 275 -5.89 4.08 35.97
N GLU A 276 -6.46 3.06 35.33
CA GLU A 276 -7.85 2.94 34.88
C GLU A 276 -8.22 3.52 33.50
N GLY A 277 -8.25 2.59 32.54
CA GLY A 277 -8.89 2.79 31.24
C GLY A 277 -9.24 1.45 30.60
N ALA A 278 -10.09 0.67 31.26
CA ALA A 278 -10.74 -0.49 30.66
C ALA A 278 -11.68 -0.04 29.52
N GLY A 279 -11.34 -0.36 28.28
CA GLY A 279 -12.19 -0.19 27.11
C GLY A 279 -12.38 -1.54 26.43
N ALA A 280 -13.60 -2.06 26.52
CA ALA A 280 -14.04 -3.32 25.94
C ALA A 280 -13.93 -3.34 24.39
N PRO A 281 -13.81 -4.53 23.77
CA PRO A 281 -13.83 -4.67 22.32
C PRO A 281 -15.26 -4.78 21.82
N GLU A 282 -15.70 -3.84 20.98
CA GLU A 282 -16.93 -4.01 20.20
C GLU A 282 -16.76 -3.62 18.72
N GLU A 283 -17.10 -4.61 17.90
CA GLU A 283 -17.84 -4.58 16.63
C GLU A 283 -17.31 -3.65 15.51
N GLY A 284 -16.88 -4.18 14.37
CA GLY A 284 -17.81 -4.84 13.45
C GLY A 284 -18.17 -3.90 12.29
N GLY A 285 -17.17 -3.45 11.52
CA GLY A 285 -17.39 -2.65 10.30
C GLY A 285 -17.47 -3.54 9.07
N GLY A 286 -18.70 -3.87 8.66
CA GLY A 286 -19.03 -4.80 7.59
C GLY A 286 -18.66 -4.31 6.19
N SER A 287 -18.26 -5.28 5.37
CA SER A 287 -18.27 -5.22 3.91
C SER A 287 -19.72 -5.04 3.45
N GLY A 288 -20.03 -3.88 2.88
CA GLY A 288 -21.31 -3.66 2.22
C GLY A 288 -21.34 -4.42 0.90
N GLU A 289 -21.93 -5.61 0.92
CA GLU A 289 -22.48 -6.26 -0.26
C GLU A 289 -23.72 -5.46 -0.68
N GLY A 290 -23.60 -4.70 -1.78
CA GLY A 290 -24.74 -4.13 -2.46
C GLY A 290 -25.39 -5.19 -3.32
N GLU A 291 -26.62 -5.59 -2.97
CA GLU A 291 -27.50 -6.35 -3.85
C GLU A 291 -27.78 -5.56 -5.14
N PRO A 292 -27.80 -6.21 -6.32
CA PRO A 292 -28.30 -5.58 -7.53
C PRO A 292 -29.83 -5.53 -7.49
N GLU A 293 -30.40 -4.32 -7.50
CA GLU A 293 -31.82 -4.12 -7.80
C GLU A 293 -32.10 -4.55 -9.24
N GLU A 294 -32.97 -5.55 -9.38
CA GLU A 294 -33.62 -5.93 -10.62
C GLU A 294 -34.58 -4.81 -11.07
N GLY A 295 -34.10 -3.96 -11.97
CA GLY A 295 -34.93 -3.00 -12.69
C GLY A 295 -35.52 -3.63 -13.95
N GLU A 296 -36.73 -4.18 -13.85
CA GLU A 296 -37.59 -4.48 -15.00
C GLU A 296 -37.93 -3.17 -15.75
N GLY A 297 -37.31 -2.97 -16.91
CA GLY A 297 -37.58 -1.86 -17.82
C GLY A 297 -38.06 -2.33 -19.18
N ALA A 298 -39.39 -2.40 -19.33
CA ALA A 298 -40.07 -2.83 -20.53
C ALA A 298 -39.86 -1.88 -21.74
N SER A 299 -39.70 -2.51 -22.90
CA SER A 299 -40.21 -2.15 -24.23
C SER A 299 -40.21 -0.68 -24.69
N GLY A 300 -39.45 -0.41 -25.76
CA GLY A 300 -39.67 0.73 -26.64
C GLY A 300 -38.99 0.53 -27.98
N GLY A 301 -39.70 -0.03 -28.95
CA GLY A 301 -39.23 -0.16 -30.32
C GLY A 301 -39.13 1.19 -31.02
N ALA A 302 -38.14 1.32 -31.90
CA ALA A 302 -38.19 2.23 -33.04
C ALA A 302 -37.30 1.69 -34.15
N GLU A 303 -37.97 1.32 -35.24
CA GLU A 303 -37.41 0.94 -36.51
C GLU A 303 -36.57 2.08 -37.09
N GLY A 304 -35.40 1.75 -37.63
CA GLY A 304 -34.49 2.71 -38.26
C GLY A 304 -33.67 2.02 -39.34
N SER A 305 -34.32 1.68 -40.46
CA SER A 305 -33.66 1.25 -41.69
C SER A 305 -32.94 2.44 -42.33
N GLY A 306 -31.62 2.51 -42.18
CA GLY A 306 -30.74 3.42 -42.90
C GLY A 306 -29.98 2.68 -43.99
N GLU A 307 -30.29 3.02 -45.24
CA GLU A 307 -29.73 2.48 -46.48
C GLU A 307 -28.20 2.49 -46.51
N ARG A 308 -27.63 1.37 -46.98
CA ARG A 308 -26.23 1.29 -47.41
C ARG A 308 -26.16 1.70 -48.88
N GLU A 309 -25.65 2.89 -49.17
CA GLU A 309 -25.18 3.21 -50.51
C GLU A 309 -23.82 2.54 -50.77
N ALA A 310 -23.81 1.68 -51.79
CA ALA A 310 -22.62 1.07 -52.34
C ALA A 310 -21.93 2.06 -53.29
N GLY A 311 -20.81 2.64 -52.86
CA GLY A 311 -19.91 3.39 -53.73
C GLY A 311 -18.91 2.48 -54.43
N ALA A 312 -19.29 1.95 -55.60
CA ALA A 312 -18.35 1.36 -56.54
C ALA A 312 -17.64 2.48 -57.33
N GLY A 313 -16.32 2.52 -57.28
CA GLY A 313 -15.50 3.45 -58.06
C GLY A 313 -14.26 2.75 -58.59
N ALA A 314 -14.42 2.05 -59.71
CA ALA A 314 -13.34 1.47 -60.50
C ALA A 314 -13.38 2.03 -61.92
N SER A 315 -12.34 2.78 -62.29
CA SER A 315 -11.91 3.19 -63.64
C SER A 315 -10.62 3.98 -63.41
N GLY A 316 -9.40 3.56 -63.76
CA GLY A 316 -8.90 3.01 -65.04
C GLY A 316 -8.66 4.18 -66.02
N PRO A 317 -7.63 4.21 -66.90
CA PRO A 317 -6.48 3.33 -67.10
C PRO A 317 -5.14 3.84 -66.51
#